data_AF-A0A938BF43-F1
#
_entry.id   AF-A0A938BF43-F1
#
_cell.length_a   1.000
_cell.length_b   1.000
_cell.length_c   1.000
_cell.angle_alpha   90.00
_cell.angle_beta   90.00
_cell.angle_gamma   90.00
#
_symmetry.space_group_name_H-M   'P 1'
#
loop_
_entity.id
_entity.type
_entity.pdbx_description
1 polymer ?
#
loop_
_entity_poly.entity_id
_entity_poly.type
_entity_poly.pdbx_seq_one_letter_code
_entity_poly.pdbx_strand_id
1 'polypeptide(L)'
;MQVEERIGFFAKIIKSFTSMSFYRYIKSQPFATGFKYLLLFLLIITVALSIRFSFIIVNGTNFIADWISTNIPEITIRNGEVSSPVEQPYKKGTNDFVFILDTTGQTMSISPEYRAGILLLKNKIVHKQSEVETREYDLSRTPYFVLNKTIVDRIKSIFVWITIPLMVVFLYLYYIIAKLFQALLFSLLTLIINAASGLKIAYSGLLNIGVFNLTLPTLLGAIVDITGLRMPFFWLIYTGVYIVYLVIMTIGSKDKAEPELAEIGS
;
A
#
# COMPACT_ATOMS: atom_id res chain seq x y z
N MET A 1 -19.38 -35.55 -24.84
CA MET A 1 -19.51 -34.54 -23.77
C MET A 1 -18.26 -34.66 -22.92
N GLN A 2 -17.19 -33.94 -23.27
CA GLN A 2 -15.93 -34.00 -22.51
C GLN A 2 -16.11 -33.21 -21.23
N VAL A 3 -15.82 -33.85 -20.10
CA VAL A 3 -15.75 -33.21 -18.80
C VAL A 3 -14.58 -32.24 -18.86
N GLU A 4 -14.85 -30.95 -19.06
CA GLU A 4 -13.87 -29.88 -18.92
C GLU A 4 -13.38 -29.91 -17.47
N GLU A 5 -12.19 -30.47 -17.27
CA GLU A 5 -11.53 -30.46 -15.98
C GLU A 5 -11.33 -28.99 -15.57
N ARG A 6 -12.00 -28.56 -14.50
CA ARG A 6 -11.93 -27.18 -14.05
C ARG A 6 -10.52 -26.91 -13.52
N ILE A 7 -9.68 -26.28 -14.35
CA ILE A 7 -8.32 -25.86 -13.97
C ILE A 7 -8.39 -25.10 -12.63
N GLY A 8 -7.71 -25.64 -11.62
CA GLY A 8 -7.66 -25.05 -10.28
C GLY A 8 -7.03 -23.64 -10.27
N PHE A 9 -7.30 -22.85 -9.23
CA PHE A 9 -6.84 -21.46 -9.17
C PHE A 9 -5.31 -21.32 -9.21
N PHE A 10 -4.57 -22.07 -8.40
CA PHE A 10 -3.09 -22.05 -8.42
C PHE A 10 -2.53 -22.57 -9.73
N ALA A 11 -3.18 -23.58 -10.33
CA ALA A 11 -2.81 -24.06 -11.66
C ALA A 11 -2.99 -22.96 -12.73
N LYS A 12 -4.01 -22.10 -12.62
CA LYS A 12 -4.16 -20.93 -13.51
C LYS A 12 -3.03 -19.92 -13.33
N ILE A 13 -2.57 -19.67 -12.10
CA ILE A 13 -1.40 -18.80 -11.86
C ILE A 13 -0.19 -19.36 -12.60
N ILE A 14 0.15 -20.64 -12.39
CA ILE A 14 1.31 -21.27 -13.02
C ILE A 14 1.17 -21.26 -14.55
N LYS A 15 0.04 -21.76 -15.07
CA LYS A 15 -0.23 -21.83 -16.51
C LYS A 15 -0.28 -20.45 -17.18
N SER A 16 -0.59 -19.37 -16.44
CA SER A 16 -0.58 -18.01 -16.98
C SER A 16 0.80 -17.55 -17.47
N PHE A 17 1.89 -18.17 -17.03
CA PHE A 17 3.23 -17.85 -17.52
C PHE A 17 4.02 -19.05 -18.08
N THR A 18 3.44 -20.25 -18.11
CA THR A 18 4.13 -21.45 -18.63
C THR A 18 3.44 -22.09 -19.84
N SER A 19 2.19 -21.76 -20.14
CA SER A 19 1.39 -22.53 -21.10
C SER A 19 0.71 -21.65 -22.14
N MET A 20 1.15 -21.76 -23.40
CA MET A 20 0.47 -21.16 -24.54
C MET A 20 -0.92 -21.77 -24.77
N SER A 21 -1.06 -23.09 -24.55
CA SER A 21 -2.33 -23.82 -24.69
C SER A 21 -3.40 -23.34 -23.70
N PHE A 22 -3.00 -22.88 -22.52
CA PHE A 22 -3.89 -22.20 -21.58
C PHE A 22 -4.51 -20.93 -22.16
N TYR A 23 -3.73 -20.12 -22.89
CA TYR A 23 -4.25 -18.92 -23.55
C TYR A 23 -5.24 -19.24 -24.68
N ARG A 24 -5.09 -20.39 -25.35
CA ARG A 24 -6.07 -20.90 -26.33
C ARG A 24 -7.39 -21.33 -25.69
N TYR A 25 -7.36 -21.78 -24.44
CA TYR A 25 -8.56 -22.12 -23.67
C TYR A 25 -9.27 -20.87 -23.13
N ILE A 26 -8.56 -19.93 -22.49
CA ILE A 26 -9.21 -18.75 -21.86
C ILE A 26 -9.78 -17.75 -22.87
N LYS A 27 -9.30 -17.74 -24.13
CA LYS A 27 -9.81 -16.83 -25.17
C LYS A 27 -11.29 -17.10 -25.51
N SER A 28 -11.77 -18.32 -25.32
CA SER A 28 -13.18 -18.71 -25.53
C SER A 28 -14.04 -18.58 -24.27
N GLN A 29 -13.43 -18.27 -23.13
CA GLN A 29 -14.14 -18.12 -21.86
C GLN A 29 -14.78 -16.73 -21.73
N PRO A 30 -15.86 -16.59 -20.95
CA PRO A 30 -16.43 -15.28 -20.63
C PRO A 30 -15.44 -14.44 -19.81
N PHE A 31 -15.54 -13.10 -19.92
CA PHE A 31 -14.67 -12.19 -19.15
C PHE A 31 -14.80 -12.37 -17.64
N ALA A 32 -15.98 -12.78 -17.15
CA ALA A 32 -16.21 -13.08 -15.74
C ALA A 32 -15.20 -14.11 -15.17
N THR A 33 -14.68 -15.02 -16.01
CA THR A 33 -13.65 -15.99 -15.61
C THR A 33 -12.33 -15.30 -15.28
N GLY A 34 -11.85 -14.39 -16.15
CA GLY A 34 -10.65 -13.59 -15.89
C GLY A 34 -10.86 -12.62 -14.73
N PHE A 35 -12.01 -11.96 -14.66
CA PHE A 35 -12.34 -11.03 -13.58
C PHE A 35 -12.31 -11.69 -12.20
N LYS A 36 -12.97 -12.83 -12.02
CA LYS A 36 -12.94 -13.59 -10.75
C LYS A 36 -11.54 -14.06 -10.39
N TYR A 37 -10.77 -14.52 -11.38
CA TYR A 37 -9.37 -14.87 -11.18
C TYR A 37 -8.57 -13.67 -10.67
N LEU A 38 -8.70 -12.50 -11.31
CA LEU A 38 -7.98 -11.29 -10.94
C LEU A 38 -8.31 -10.87 -9.51
N LEU A 39 -9.58 -10.88 -9.10
CA LEU A 39 -9.98 -10.52 -7.74
C LEU A 39 -9.29 -11.40 -6.68
N LEU A 40 -9.26 -12.72 -6.90
CA LEU A 40 -8.64 -13.66 -5.96
C LEU A 40 -7.11 -13.58 -6.00
N PHE A 41 -6.52 -13.43 -7.18
CA PHE A 41 -5.09 -13.22 -7.34
C PHE A 41 -4.62 -11.96 -6.61
N LEU A 42 -5.30 -10.83 -6.82
CA LEU A 42 -4.96 -9.57 -6.16
C LEU A 42 -5.22 -9.62 -4.66
N LEU A 43 -6.15 -10.44 -4.18
CA LEU A 43 -6.37 -10.64 -2.75
C LEU A 43 -5.12 -11.27 -2.11
N ILE A 44 -4.59 -12.33 -2.73
CA ILE A 44 -3.37 -13.00 -2.25
C ILE A 44 -2.18 -12.06 -2.27
N ILE A 45 -1.99 -11.32 -3.38
CA ILE A 45 -0.91 -10.33 -3.51
C ILE A 45 -1.03 -9.25 -2.42
N THR A 46 -2.24 -8.73 -2.20
CA THR A 46 -2.48 -7.69 -1.21
C THR A 46 -2.22 -8.19 0.21
N VAL A 47 -2.67 -9.41 0.55
CA VAL A 47 -2.40 -10.01 1.87
C VAL A 47 -0.89 -10.17 2.09
N ALA A 48 -0.16 -10.69 1.10
CA ALA A 48 1.29 -10.86 1.20
C ALA A 48 2.02 -9.52 1.43
N LEU A 49 1.68 -8.49 0.65
CA LEU A 49 2.25 -7.14 0.82
C LEU A 49 1.86 -6.50 2.16
N SER A 50 0.63 -6.70 2.60
CA SER A 50 0.13 -6.14 3.84
C SER A 50 0.87 -6.64 5.06
N ILE A 51 1.37 -7.89 5.05
CA ILE A 51 2.23 -8.40 6.13
C ILE A 51 3.48 -7.54 6.26
N ARG A 52 4.19 -7.30 5.15
CA ARG A 52 5.41 -6.48 5.12
C ARG A 52 5.14 -5.05 5.61
N PHE A 53 4.09 -4.41 5.09
CA PHE A 53 3.74 -3.03 5.47
C PHE A 53 3.26 -2.93 6.92
N SER A 54 2.58 -3.95 7.44
CA SER A 54 2.17 -4.00 8.85
C SER A 54 3.38 -3.94 9.78
N PHE A 55 4.46 -4.66 9.47
CA PHE A 55 5.71 -4.55 10.25
C PHE A 55 6.29 -3.14 10.23
N ILE A 56 6.24 -2.44 9.09
CA ILE A 56 6.72 -1.04 8.99
C ILE A 56 5.89 -0.14 9.88
N ILE A 57 4.57 -0.24 9.81
CA ILE A 57 3.64 0.58 10.61
C ILE A 57 3.86 0.31 12.09
N VAL A 58 3.83 -0.96 12.52
CA VAL A 58 4.01 -1.35 13.93
C VAL A 58 5.35 -0.87 14.47
N ASN A 59 6.45 -1.10 13.74
CA ASN A 59 7.77 -0.67 14.19
C ASN A 59 7.89 0.85 14.26
N GLY A 60 7.34 1.57 13.26
CA GLY A 60 7.30 3.03 13.26
C GLY A 60 6.48 3.59 14.42
N THR A 61 5.30 3.03 14.70
CA THR A 61 4.46 3.47 15.82
C THR A 61 5.09 3.13 17.17
N ASN A 62 5.74 1.97 17.31
CA ASN A 62 6.49 1.62 18.52
C ASN A 62 7.63 2.60 18.76
N PHE A 63 8.43 2.90 17.73
CA PHE A 63 9.51 3.88 17.82
C PHE A 63 9.02 5.25 18.30
N ILE A 64 7.92 5.76 17.73
CA ILE A 64 7.32 7.03 18.13
C ILE A 64 6.81 6.97 19.57
N ALA A 65 6.09 5.91 19.94
CA ALA A 65 5.53 5.76 21.28
C ALA A 65 6.63 5.65 22.35
N ASP A 66 7.71 4.94 22.07
CA ASP A 66 8.88 4.81 22.95
C ASP A 66 9.61 6.15 23.08
N TRP A 67 9.77 6.88 21.98
CA TRP A 67 10.37 8.22 22.00
C TRP A 67 9.55 9.19 22.86
N ILE A 68 8.22 9.22 22.68
CA ILE A 68 7.31 10.04 23.49
C ILE A 68 7.39 9.62 24.96
N SER A 69 7.28 8.34 25.26
CA SER A 69 7.25 7.84 26.65
C SER A 69 8.58 8.06 27.39
N THR A 70 9.68 8.20 26.67
CA THR A 70 11.02 8.40 27.24
C THR A 70 11.37 9.89 27.37
N ASN A 71 10.95 10.72 26.41
CA ASN A 71 11.43 12.10 26.28
C ASN A 71 10.37 13.15 26.59
N ILE A 72 9.09 12.79 26.62
CA ILE A 72 8.01 13.71 26.98
C ILE A 72 7.52 13.37 28.38
N PRO A 73 7.61 14.31 29.34
CA PRO A 73 7.16 14.08 30.70
C PRO A 73 5.64 13.95 30.77
N GLU A 74 5.13 13.50 31.91
CA GLU A 74 3.69 13.53 32.15
C GLU A 74 3.18 14.97 32.11
N ILE A 75 2.13 15.19 31.31
CA ILE A 75 1.50 16.50 31.14
C ILE A 75 0.04 16.38 31.52
N THR A 76 -0.43 17.30 32.37
CA THR A 76 -1.84 17.42 32.72
C THR A 76 -2.34 18.80 32.31
N ILE A 77 -3.42 18.84 31.54
CA ILE A 77 -4.16 20.06 31.20
C ILE A 77 -5.46 20.03 32.01
N ARG A 78 -5.72 21.07 32.81
CA ARG A 78 -6.98 21.26 33.54
C ARG A 78 -7.46 22.69 33.32
N ASN A 79 -8.68 22.83 32.83
CA ASN A 79 -9.29 24.14 32.54
C ASN A 79 -8.36 25.06 31.72
N GLY A 80 -7.70 24.48 30.72
CA GLY A 80 -6.76 25.16 29.84
C GLY A 80 -5.39 25.49 30.43
N GLU A 81 -5.10 25.12 31.68
CA GLU A 81 -3.77 25.28 32.27
C GLU A 81 -2.97 23.98 32.22
N VAL A 82 -1.76 24.05 31.67
CA VAL A 82 -0.76 22.98 31.62
C VAL A 82 -0.01 22.87 32.94
N SER A 83 0.23 21.64 33.38
CA SER A 83 1.05 21.30 34.53
C SER A 83 1.86 20.03 34.27
N SER A 84 3.05 19.93 34.89
CA SER A 84 3.94 18.77 34.80
C SER A 84 4.83 18.72 36.04
N PRO A 85 5.25 17.54 36.52
CA PRO A 85 6.09 17.42 37.72
C PRO A 85 7.58 17.70 37.49
N VAL A 86 8.01 17.95 36.25
CA VAL A 86 9.43 18.19 35.93
C VAL A 86 9.84 19.64 36.15
N GLU A 87 11.12 19.87 36.40
CA GLU A 87 11.71 21.22 36.41
C GLU A 87 11.62 21.86 35.02
N GLN A 88 11.33 23.16 34.99
CA GLN A 88 11.07 23.92 33.76
C GLN A 88 12.02 25.12 33.63
N PRO A 89 12.45 25.49 32.41
CA PRO A 89 12.03 24.92 31.12
C PRO A 89 12.62 23.53 30.85
N TYR A 90 11.76 22.59 30.46
CA TYR A 90 12.14 21.24 30.07
C TYR A 90 12.31 21.17 28.55
N LYS A 91 13.42 20.58 28.07
CA LYS A 91 13.73 20.50 26.63
C LYS A 91 14.30 19.15 26.24
N LYS A 92 13.74 18.54 25.20
CA LYS A 92 14.25 17.32 24.57
C LYS A 92 14.08 17.37 23.05
N GLY A 93 15.08 16.90 22.32
CA GLY A 93 15.01 16.88 20.85
C GLY A 93 16.38 16.88 20.17
N THR A 94 16.35 17.08 18.87
CA THR A 94 17.50 17.28 17.98
C THR A 94 17.31 18.59 17.20
N ASN A 95 18.26 18.96 16.33
CA ASN A 95 18.10 20.13 15.45
C ASN A 95 16.92 19.98 14.47
N ASP A 96 16.49 18.75 14.16
CA ASP A 96 15.35 18.53 13.28
C ASP A 96 14.01 18.73 13.98
N PHE A 97 13.92 18.34 15.27
CA PHE A 97 12.70 18.46 16.06
C PHE A 97 13.00 18.67 17.54
N VAL A 98 12.37 19.68 18.15
CA VAL A 98 12.45 19.93 19.60
C VAL A 98 11.08 19.93 20.27
N PHE A 99 11.01 19.31 21.45
CA PHE A 99 9.94 19.45 22.41
C PHE A 99 10.42 20.35 23.56
N ILE A 100 9.66 21.41 23.86
CA ILE A 100 9.91 22.33 24.96
C ILE A 100 8.64 22.43 25.80
N LEU A 101 8.77 22.33 27.12
CA LEU A 101 7.70 22.57 28.08
C LEU A 101 8.14 23.70 29.02
N ASP A 102 7.41 24.79 28.99
CA ASP A 102 7.68 25.95 29.84
C ASP A 102 6.40 26.72 30.21
N THR A 103 5.88 26.45 31.40
CA THR A 103 4.74 27.15 31.99
C THR A 103 5.16 28.38 32.81
N THR A 104 6.46 28.66 32.94
CA THR A 104 7.00 29.80 33.69
C THR A 104 7.06 31.08 32.85
N GLY A 105 7.05 30.94 31.52
CA GLY A 105 7.09 32.06 30.57
C GLY A 105 8.50 32.54 30.24
N GLN A 106 9.55 31.78 30.60
CA GLN A 106 10.94 32.11 30.23
C GLN A 106 11.20 31.93 28.73
N THR A 107 10.49 30.99 28.09
CA THR A 107 10.57 30.66 26.68
C THR A 107 9.39 31.25 25.94
N MET A 108 9.64 32.19 25.02
CA MET A 108 8.58 32.84 24.24
C MET A 108 8.34 32.19 22.88
N SER A 109 9.35 31.53 22.31
CA SER A 109 9.29 30.94 20.97
C SER A 109 10.31 29.82 20.80
N ILE A 110 10.14 29.03 19.74
CA ILE A 110 11.09 27.99 19.34
C ILE A 110 12.21 28.64 18.51
N SER A 111 13.48 28.42 18.90
CA SER A 111 14.65 28.97 18.20
C SER A 111 14.62 28.65 16.69
N PRO A 112 15.08 29.57 15.81
CA PRO A 112 15.27 29.31 14.40
C PRO A 112 16.16 28.09 14.10
N GLU A 113 17.08 27.74 14.99
CA GLU A 113 18.00 26.60 14.85
C GLU A 113 17.29 25.24 14.73
N TYR A 114 16.05 25.13 15.23
CA TYR A 114 15.23 23.93 15.12
C TYR A 114 14.38 24.00 13.87
N ARG A 115 14.45 22.99 13.01
CA ARG A 115 13.64 22.92 11.80
C ARG A 115 12.14 22.85 12.11
N ALA A 116 11.77 22.05 13.11
CA ALA A 116 10.41 21.89 13.60
C ALA A 116 10.40 21.74 15.13
N GLY A 117 9.23 21.88 15.75
CA GLY A 117 9.11 21.64 17.18
C GLY A 117 7.75 21.95 17.78
N ILE A 118 7.60 21.56 19.04
CA ILE A 118 6.43 21.83 19.88
C ILE A 118 6.92 22.53 21.14
N LEU A 119 6.39 23.73 21.41
CA LEU A 119 6.56 24.47 22.66
C LEU A 119 5.21 24.49 23.38
N LEU A 120 5.16 23.84 24.53
CA LEU A 120 3.99 23.80 25.39
C LEU A 120 4.13 24.85 26.50
N LEU A 121 3.30 25.89 26.40
CA LEU A 121 3.22 26.99 27.38
C LEU A 121 2.10 26.75 28.37
N LYS A 122 1.96 27.64 29.37
CA LYS A 122 0.93 27.54 30.41
C LYS A 122 -0.49 27.31 29.85
N ASN A 123 -0.87 28.01 28.78
CA ASN A 123 -2.23 27.98 28.23
C ASN A 123 -2.29 27.84 26.70
N LYS A 124 -1.17 27.54 26.04
CA LYS A 124 -1.15 27.38 24.58
C LYS A 124 -0.05 26.42 24.11
N ILE A 125 -0.24 25.85 22.93
CA ILE A 125 0.75 25.05 22.21
C ILE A 125 1.24 25.88 21.02
N VAL A 126 2.55 26.06 20.91
CA VAL A 126 3.19 26.62 19.72
C VAL A 126 3.79 25.46 18.92
N HIS A 127 3.27 25.22 17.73
CA HIS A 127 3.73 24.19 16.81
C HIS A 127 4.47 24.85 15.65
N LYS A 128 5.80 24.68 15.63
CA LYS A 128 6.64 25.07 14.51
C LYS A 128 6.70 23.91 13.53
N GLN A 129 6.01 24.04 12.40
CA GLN A 129 5.97 23.01 11.37
C GLN A 129 7.17 23.10 10.42
N SER A 130 7.68 24.31 10.19
CA SER A 130 8.88 24.59 9.40
C SER A 130 9.52 25.92 9.81
N GLU A 131 10.59 26.33 9.12
CA GLU A 131 11.22 27.64 9.34
C GLU A 131 10.28 28.83 9.12
N VAL A 132 9.28 28.67 8.23
CA VAL A 132 8.36 29.75 7.83
C VAL A 132 6.95 29.58 8.39
N GLU A 133 6.63 28.43 8.99
CA GLU A 133 5.29 28.11 9.47
C GLU A 133 5.30 27.74 10.94
N THR A 134 4.70 28.62 11.75
CA THR A 134 4.43 28.40 13.17
C THR A 134 2.97 28.67 13.45
N ARG A 135 2.31 27.76 14.17
CA ARG A 135 0.90 27.86 14.53
C ARG A 135 0.76 27.80 16.04
N GLU A 136 -0.12 28.63 16.59
CA GLU A 136 -0.47 28.59 18.01
C GLU A 136 -1.87 27.99 18.20
N TYR A 137 -2.02 27.16 19.22
CA TYR A 137 -3.28 26.55 19.62
C TYR A 137 -3.57 26.91 21.07
N ASP A 138 -4.68 27.61 21.30
CA ASP A 138 -5.14 28.00 22.63
C ASP A 138 -5.74 26.78 23.37
N LEU A 139 -5.30 26.56 24.60
CA LEU A 139 -5.77 25.46 25.45
C LEU A 139 -6.95 25.85 26.33
N SER A 140 -7.38 27.11 26.38
CA SER A 140 -8.46 27.62 27.26
C SER A 140 -9.77 26.85 27.14
N ARG A 141 -10.03 26.20 26.00
CA ARG A 141 -11.22 25.37 25.75
C ARG A 141 -11.03 23.88 26.09
N THR A 142 -9.89 23.50 26.67
CA THR A 142 -9.54 22.13 27.03
C THR A 142 -9.87 21.89 28.51
N PRO A 143 -11.01 21.23 28.83
CA PRO A 143 -11.43 21.06 30.22
C PRO A 143 -10.49 20.12 30.98
N TYR A 144 -10.12 19.00 30.36
CA TYR A 144 -9.23 18.02 30.96
C TYR A 144 -8.52 17.18 29.90
N PHE A 145 -7.21 17.03 30.03
CA PHE A 145 -6.41 16.11 29.24
C PHE A 145 -5.19 15.67 30.05
N VAL A 146 -4.79 14.41 29.90
CA VAL A 146 -3.54 13.89 30.47
C VAL A 146 -2.76 13.24 29.34
N LEU A 147 -1.46 13.49 29.29
CA LEU A 147 -0.53 12.73 28.48
C LEU A 147 0.41 11.99 29.42
N ASN A 148 0.31 10.67 29.41
CA ASN A 148 1.19 9.77 30.13
C ASN A 148 1.41 8.50 29.29
N LYS A 149 2.30 7.63 29.76
CA LYS A 149 2.65 6.38 29.05
C LYS A 149 1.41 5.51 28.73
N THR A 150 0.47 5.39 29.67
CA THR A 150 -0.76 4.61 29.46
C THR A 150 -1.61 5.14 28.32
N ILE A 151 -1.72 6.47 28.20
CA ILE A 151 -2.48 7.11 27.13
C ILE A 151 -1.73 6.98 25.80
N VAL A 152 -0.41 7.12 25.78
CA VAL A 152 0.42 6.91 24.59
C VAL A 152 0.27 5.48 24.06
N ASP A 153 0.37 4.48 24.93
CA ASP A 153 0.18 3.07 24.57
C ASP A 153 -1.23 2.78 24.05
N ARG A 154 -2.25 3.40 24.65
CA ARG A 154 -3.64 3.30 24.18
C ARG A 154 -3.80 3.91 22.78
N ILE A 155 -3.27 5.12 22.55
CA ILE A 155 -3.32 5.79 21.25
C ILE A 155 -2.60 4.94 20.20
N LYS A 156 -1.40 4.43 20.50
CA LYS A 156 -0.65 3.49 19.65
C LYS A 156 -1.50 2.29 19.26
N SER A 157 -2.11 1.63 20.24
CA SER A 157 -2.92 0.42 20.01
C SER A 157 -4.12 0.71 19.11
N ILE A 158 -4.86 1.78 19.38
CA ILE A 158 -6.00 2.23 18.56
C ILE A 158 -5.53 2.56 17.14
N PHE A 159 -4.42 3.30 17.01
CA PHE A 159 -3.88 3.69 15.72
C PHE A 159 -3.52 2.47 14.86
N VAL A 160 -2.80 1.50 15.41
CA VAL A 160 -2.42 0.27 14.70
C VAL A 160 -3.67 -0.55 14.32
N TRP A 161 -4.61 -0.71 15.26
CA TRP A 161 -5.83 -1.50 15.08
C TRP A 161 -6.75 -0.93 14.00
N ILE A 162 -6.80 0.40 13.83
CA ILE A 162 -7.58 1.06 12.76
C ILE A 162 -6.79 1.08 11.44
N THR A 163 -5.51 1.45 11.49
CA THR A 163 -4.72 1.74 10.29
C THR A 163 -4.43 0.50 9.47
N ILE A 164 -4.11 -0.64 10.10
CA ILE A 164 -3.76 -1.86 9.36
C ILE A 164 -4.94 -2.38 8.52
N PRO A 165 -6.14 -2.64 9.07
CA PRO A 165 -7.28 -3.10 8.27
C PRO A 165 -7.66 -2.10 7.17
N LEU A 166 -7.64 -0.81 7.49
CA LEU A 166 -7.97 0.24 6.54
C LEU A 166 -6.98 0.26 5.37
N MET A 167 -5.68 0.13 5.66
CA MET A 167 -4.62 0.02 4.66
C MET A 167 -4.84 -1.20 3.76
N VAL A 168 -5.16 -2.38 4.33
CA VAL A 168 -5.41 -3.61 3.54
C VAL A 168 -6.55 -3.39 2.55
N VAL A 169 -7.67 -2.81 3.00
CA VAL A 169 -8.84 -2.53 2.14
C VAL A 169 -8.47 -1.54 1.04
N PHE A 170 -7.84 -0.42 1.39
CA PHE A 170 -7.43 0.57 0.40
C PHE A 170 -6.44 0.00 -0.63
N LEU A 171 -5.46 -0.79 -0.17
CA LEU A 171 -4.47 -1.42 -1.03
C LEU A 171 -5.15 -2.40 -2.01
N TYR A 172 -6.09 -3.21 -1.51
CA TYR A 172 -6.84 -4.14 -2.35
C TYR A 172 -7.66 -3.42 -3.44
N LEU A 173 -8.40 -2.39 -3.05
CA LEU A 173 -9.20 -1.57 -3.97
C LEU A 173 -8.32 -0.87 -5.00
N TYR A 174 -7.20 -0.29 -4.55
CA TYR A 174 -6.22 0.34 -5.43
C TYR A 174 -5.70 -0.65 -6.47
N TYR A 175 -5.29 -1.86 -6.08
CA TYR A 175 -4.81 -2.87 -7.02
C TYR A 175 -5.90 -3.28 -8.01
N ILE A 176 -7.14 -3.50 -7.57
CA ILE A 176 -8.24 -3.86 -8.47
C ILE A 176 -8.42 -2.76 -9.53
N ILE A 177 -8.58 -1.50 -9.10
CA ILE A 177 -8.83 -0.38 -10.00
C ILE A 177 -7.65 -0.22 -10.97
N ALA A 178 -6.42 -0.23 -10.45
CA ALA A 178 -5.22 -0.08 -11.26
C ALA A 178 -5.07 -1.21 -12.29
N LYS A 179 -5.31 -2.47 -11.91
CA LYS A 179 -5.16 -3.62 -12.83
C LYS A 179 -6.29 -3.74 -13.83
N LEU A 180 -7.53 -3.37 -13.46
CA LEU A 180 -8.62 -3.29 -14.43
C LEU A 180 -8.38 -2.17 -15.45
N PHE A 181 -7.94 -1.00 -14.99
CA PHE A 181 -7.58 0.11 -15.88
C PHE A 181 -6.43 -0.28 -16.81
N GLN A 182 -5.41 -0.96 -16.29
CA GLN A 182 -4.31 -1.49 -17.09
C GLN A 182 -4.78 -2.54 -18.10
N ALA A 183 -5.61 -3.50 -17.69
CA ALA A 183 -6.18 -4.48 -18.61
C ALA A 183 -6.99 -3.82 -19.74
N LEU A 184 -7.78 -2.79 -19.41
CA LEU A 184 -8.55 -2.02 -20.38
C LEU A 184 -7.64 -1.26 -21.35
N LEU A 185 -6.66 -0.51 -20.86
CA LEU A 185 -5.73 0.27 -21.70
C LEU A 185 -4.98 -0.64 -22.68
N PHE A 186 -4.46 -1.75 -22.19
CA PHE A 186 -3.69 -2.69 -23.02
C PHE A 186 -4.57 -3.63 -23.85
N SER A 187 -5.87 -3.70 -23.58
CA SER A 187 -6.82 -4.37 -24.49
C SER A 187 -6.86 -3.67 -25.85
N LEU A 188 -6.64 -2.36 -25.90
CA LEU A 188 -6.50 -1.61 -27.17
C LEU A 188 -5.31 -2.13 -27.99
N LEU A 189 -4.18 -2.41 -27.34
CA LEU A 189 -3.02 -3.00 -27.99
C LEU A 189 -3.34 -4.40 -28.53
N THR A 190 -4.03 -5.23 -27.74
CA THR A 190 -4.44 -6.56 -28.21
C THR A 190 -5.45 -6.51 -29.36
N LEU A 191 -6.31 -5.48 -29.43
CA LEU A 191 -7.21 -5.26 -30.57
C LEU A 191 -6.44 -4.97 -31.86
N ILE A 192 -5.41 -4.12 -31.78
CA ILE A 192 -4.53 -3.84 -32.93
C ILE A 192 -3.84 -5.12 -33.40
N ILE A 193 -3.30 -5.92 -32.48
CA ILE A 193 -2.65 -7.20 -32.81
C ILE A 193 -3.65 -8.18 -33.42
N ASN A 194 -4.86 -8.29 -32.84
CA ASN A 194 -5.94 -9.15 -33.32
C ASN A 194 -6.33 -8.81 -34.77
N ALA A 195 -6.43 -7.53 -35.09
CA ALA A 195 -6.71 -7.05 -36.45
C ALA A 195 -5.53 -7.31 -37.40
N ALA A 196 -4.31 -6.92 -37.02
CA ALA A 196 -3.11 -7.06 -37.86
C ALA A 196 -2.73 -8.52 -38.15
N SER A 197 -2.96 -9.42 -37.20
CA SER A 197 -2.66 -10.86 -37.32
C SER A 197 -3.84 -11.71 -37.79
N GLY A 198 -5.01 -11.10 -38.03
CA GLY A 198 -6.20 -11.80 -38.52
C GLY A 198 -6.74 -12.89 -37.59
N LEU A 199 -6.58 -12.74 -36.26
CA LEU A 199 -6.88 -13.78 -35.27
C LEU A 199 -8.38 -13.96 -35.00
N LYS A 200 -9.21 -12.94 -35.29
CA LYS A 200 -10.68 -12.93 -35.10
C LYS A 200 -11.13 -13.32 -33.68
N ILE A 201 -10.33 -12.98 -32.66
CA ILE A 201 -10.67 -13.22 -31.25
C ILE A 201 -11.69 -12.19 -30.78
N ALA A 202 -12.72 -12.64 -30.05
CA ALA A 202 -13.71 -11.75 -29.45
C ALA A 202 -13.09 -10.87 -28.35
N TYR A 203 -13.62 -9.68 -28.14
CA TYR A 203 -13.06 -8.72 -27.17
C TYR A 203 -12.99 -9.26 -25.74
N SER A 204 -13.95 -10.08 -25.31
CA SER A 204 -13.91 -10.76 -24.00
C SER A 204 -12.70 -11.70 -23.86
N GLY A 205 -12.33 -12.38 -24.95
CA GLY A 205 -11.16 -13.24 -25.00
C GLY A 205 -9.86 -12.43 -24.91
N LEU A 206 -9.79 -11.30 -25.61
CA LEU A 206 -8.65 -10.36 -25.54
C LEU A 206 -8.47 -9.79 -24.12
N LEU A 207 -9.58 -9.42 -23.46
CA LEU A 207 -9.55 -8.98 -22.06
C LEU A 207 -9.08 -10.08 -21.12
N ASN A 208 -9.54 -11.32 -21.31
CA ASN A 208 -9.05 -12.46 -20.53
C ASN A 208 -7.53 -12.65 -20.72
N ILE A 209 -7.05 -12.63 -21.97
CA ILE A 209 -5.61 -12.71 -22.27
C ILE A 209 -4.86 -11.60 -21.53
N GLY A 210 -5.31 -10.34 -21.60
CA GLY A 210 -4.73 -9.22 -20.86
C GLY A 210 -4.67 -9.45 -19.35
N VAL A 211 -5.78 -9.88 -18.74
CA VAL A 211 -5.88 -10.13 -17.30
C VAL A 211 -4.92 -11.23 -16.84
N PHE A 212 -4.86 -12.37 -17.55
CA PHE A 212 -3.95 -13.45 -17.16
C PHE A 212 -2.47 -13.08 -17.38
N ASN A 213 -2.16 -12.27 -18.41
CA ASN A 213 -0.81 -11.76 -18.63
C ASN A 213 -0.34 -10.78 -17.54
N LEU A 214 -1.24 -10.14 -16.77
CA LEU A 214 -0.86 -9.31 -15.63
C LEU A 214 -0.27 -10.10 -14.47
N THR A 215 -0.45 -11.43 -14.44
CA THR A 215 -0.02 -12.29 -13.32
C THR A 215 1.49 -12.19 -13.09
N LEU A 216 2.29 -12.45 -14.12
CA LEU A 216 3.75 -12.44 -14.03
C LEU A 216 4.33 -11.08 -13.61
N PRO A 217 4.05 -9.96 -14.32
CA PRO A 217 4.60 -8.67 -13.92
C PRO A 217 4.10 -8.26 -12.53
N THR A 218 2.85 -8.57 -12.16
CA THR A 218 2.35 -8.27 -10.80
C THR A 218 3.04 -9.08 -9.72
N LEU A 219 3.35 -10.36 -9.96
CA LEU A 219 4.18 -11.15 -9.05
C LEU A 219 5.59 -10.56 -8.91
N LEU A 220 6.22 -10.19 -10.03
CA LEU A 220 7.54 -9.55 -10.01
C LEU A 220 7.52 -8.25 -9.21
N GLY A 221 6.50 -7.40 -9.42
CA GLY A 221 6.32 -6.17 -8.66
C GLY A 221 6.14 -6.43 -7.17
N ALA A 222 5.29 -7.39 -6.81
CA ALA A 222 5.08 -7.77 -5.41
C ALA A 222 6.38 -8.27 -4.74
N ILE A 223 7.21 -9.04 -5.45
CA ILE A 223 8.51 -9.50 -4.93
C ILE A 223 9.45 -8.31 -4.67
N VAL A 224 9.53 -7.36 -5.60
CA VAL A 224 10.34 -6.14 -5.44
C VAL A 224 9.86 -5.32 -4.24
N ASP A 225 8.55 -5.14 -4.09
CA ASP A 225 7.97 -4.39 -2.98
C ASP A 225 8.21 -5.09 -1.62
N ILE A 226 8.05 -6.42 -1.56
CA ILE A 226 8.28 -7.21 -0.33
C ILE A 226 9.76 -7.14 0.08
N THR A 227 10.67 -7.33 -0.87
CA THR A 227 12.13 -7.30 -0.63
C THR A 227 12.64 -5.90 -0.31
N GLY A 228 11.88 -4.85 -0.62
CA GLY A 228 12.27 -3.46 -0.42
C GLY A 228 13.37 -3.00 -1.38
N LEU A 229 13.56 -3.71 -2.50
CA LEU A 229 14.54 -3.37 -3.51
C LEU A 229 14.16 -2.06 -4.20
N ARG A 230 15.01 -1.03 -4.06
CA ARG A 230 14.82 0.25 -4.74
C ARG A 230 15.45 0.19 -6.12
N MET A 231 14.71 -0.32 -7.09
CA MET A 231 15.13 -0.35 -8.49
C MET A 231 14.61 0.90 -9.23
N PRO A 232 15.47 1.84 -9.62
CA PRO A 232 15.04 2.96 -10.46
C PRO A 232 14.50 2.41 -11.78
N PHE A 233 13.45 3.06 -12.30
CA PHE A 233 12.80 2.66 -13.56
C PHE A 233 12.23 1.23 -13.62
N PHE A 234 12.00 0.56 -12.47
CA PHE A 234 11.39 -0.78 -12.46
C PHE A 234 10.05 -0.84 -13.21
N TRP A 235 9.30 0.27 -13.24
CA TRP A 235 8.08 0.40 -14.03
C TRP A 235 8.28 0.11 -15.54
N LEU A 236 9.45 0.41 -16.11
CA LEU A 236 9.80 0.07 -17.50
C LEU A 236 9.95 -1.45 -17.66
N ILE A 237 10.65 -2.11 -16.73
CA ILE A 237 10.82 -3.56 -16.74
C ILE A 237 9.45 -4.24 -16.60
N TYR A 238 8.66 -3.80 -15.62
CA TYR A 238 7.29 -4.27 -15.39
C TYR A 238 6.43 -4.16 -16.65
N THR A 239 6.43 -2.99 -17.28
CA THR A 239 5.61 -2.70 -18.47
C THR A 239 6.13 -3.44 -19.69
N GLY A 240 7.45 -3.53 -19.86
CA GLY A 240 8.10 -4.26 -20.96
C GLY A 240 7.79 -5.76 -20.90
N VAL A 241 7.95 -6.39 -19.73
CA VAL A 241 7.58 -7.79 -19.50
C VAL A 241 6.11 -8.01 -19.85
N TYR A 242 5.23 -7.12 -19.39
CA TYR A 242 3.81 -7.22 -19.69
C TYR A 242 3.52 -7.15 -21.19
N ILE A 243 4.06 -6.15 -21.91
CA ILE A 243 3.82 -5.97 -23.35
C ILE A 243 4.34 -7.16 -24.16
N VAL A 244 5.59 -7.59 -23.90
CA VAL A 244 6.21 -8.71 -24.62
C VAL A 244 5.37 -9.97 -24.45
N TYR A 245 4.98 -10.28 -23.22
CA TYR A 245 4.20 -11.47 -22.92
C TYR A 245 2.79 -11.38 -23.52
N LEU A 246 2.18 -10.20 -23.45
CA LEU A 246 0.88 -9.91 -24.05
C LEU A 246 0.86 -10.14 -25.56
N VAL A 247 1.89 -9.68 -26.28
CA VAL A 247 2.02 -9.87 -27.73
C VAL A 247 2.18 -11.35 -28.08
N ILE A 248 3.14 -12.03 -27.43
CA ILE A 248 3.43 -13.46 -27.66
C ILE A 248 2.17 -14.30 -27.42
N MET A 249 1.51 -14.10 -26.28
CA MET A 249 0.33 -14.87 -25.90
C MET A 249 -0.90 -14.54 -26.72
N THR A 250 -1.03 -13.33 -27.23
CA THR A 250 -2.12 -13.01 -28.16
C THR A 250 -1.89 -13.73 -29.49
N ILE A 251 -0.69 -13.64 -30.08
CA ILE A 251 -0.38 -14.24 -31.38
C ILE A 251 -0.45 -15.77 -31.35
N GLY A 252 0.18 -16.41 -30.35
CA GLY A 252 0.20 -17.88 -30.26
C GLY A 252 -1.16 -18.50 -29.89
N SER A 253 -2.15 -17.66 -29.55
CA SER A 253 -3.51 -18.11 -29.26
C SER A 253 -4.31 -18.37 -30.54
N LYS A 254 -3.71 -18.26 -31.73
CA LYS A 254 -4.36 -18.47 -33.04
C LYS A 254 -5.03 -19.84 -33.20
N ASP A 255 -4.35 -20.92 -32.80
CA ASP A 255 -4.83 -22.28 -33.06
C ASP A 255 -5.86 -22.77 -32.03
N LYS A 256 -6.52 -23.90 -32.32
CA LYS A 256 -7.40 -24.57 -31.35
C LYS A 256 -6.55 -25.18 -30.22
N ALA A 257 -7.10 -25.24 -29.01
CA ALA A 257 -6.43 -25.90 -27.89
C ALA A 257 -6.30 -27.40 -28.19
N GLU A 258 -5.09 -27.94 -28.15
CA GLU A 258 -4.85 -29.39 -28.12
C GLU A 258 -5.07 -29.93 -26.69
N PRO A 259 -5.46 -31.21 -26.53
CA PRO A 259 -5.88 -31.78 -25.25
C PRO A 259 -4.78 -32.01 -24.19
N GLU A 260 -3.59 -31.41 -24.33
CA GLU A 260 -2.46 -31.50 -23.37
C GLU A 260 -2.76 -31.04 -21.93
N LEU A 261 -3.97 -30.54 -21.66
CA LEU A 261 -4.35 -30.07 -20.32
C LEU A 261 -4.55 -31.20 -19.29
N ALA A 262 -4.50 -32.47 -19.69
CA ALA A 262 -4.78 -33.63 -18.83
C ALA A 262 -3.57 -34.22 -18.05
N GLU A 263 -2.32 -33.83 -18.33
CA GLU A 263 -1.15 -34.60 -17.85
C GLU A 263 -0.36 -34.01 -16.67
N ILE A 264 -0.80 -32.91 -16.05
CA ILE A 264 -0.06 -32.35 -14.90
C ILE A 264 -1.02 -31.99 -13.77
N GLY A 265 -1.47 -33.02 -13.05
CA GLY A 265 -2.39 -32.88 -11.92
C GLY A 265 -2.73 -34.19 -11.20
N SER A 266 -1.72 -34.90 -10.69
CA SER A 266 -1.85 -35.82 -9.54
C SER A 266 -0.95 -35.35 -8.41
#